data_AF-A0A2V6B3Z9-F1
#
_entry.id   AF-A0A2V6B3Z9-F1
#
_cell.length_a   1.000
_cell.length_b   1.000
_cell.length_c   1.000
_cell.angle_alpha   90.00
_cell.angle_beta   90.00
_cell.angle_gamma   90.00
#
_symmetry.space_group_name_H-M   'P 1'
#
loop_
_entity.id
_entity.type
_entity.pdbx_description
1 polymer ?
#
loop_
_entity_poly.entity_id
_entity_poly.type
_entity_poly.pdbx_seq_one_letter_code
_entity_poly.pdbx_strand_id
1 'polypeptide(L)'
;LKSDFRKGREFRVRDVDFVPDTITSRLTALQARVAELVKRADDEILKAELQEFGRRIRDARDGIAIFLEQSAPEHVYWVERTGKTERFLALNAAPIDLAPVLRRMLFRENCCCVMTSATLAVGREDIVYFRERIGATEVDPVLLGSPFNFQRQMKMFVVQKMPDPRDAAYQKELERWIAHFVQKTDGRAFVLFTSYRDMQQVGGAMQKFFLEKDMNLLMQGGGAPRSKLLDKFKSTSRAVLFGTDSFWGGVDVPGETLSNVIITRLPFAVPDHPLIEAKLELIEERGGDPFTEYSLPEAVLKLRQGVGRLIRTKSDRGIIVILDNRIVTKPYGRAFMQALPKCPVEII
;
A
#
# COMPACT_ATOMS: atom_id res chain seq x y z
N LEU A 1 -31.67 6.11 1.57
CA LEU A 1 -30.35 5.78 0.99
C LEU A 1 -29.63 4.84 1.97
N LYS A 2 -29.16 3.67 1.53
CA LYS A 2 -28.36 2.76 2.38
C LYS A 2 -26.91 2.81 1.90
N SER A 3 -25.96 3.08 2.78
CA SER A 3 -24.54 2.94 2.48
C SER A 3 -24.25 1.52 2.01
N ASP A 4 -23.78 1.38 0.77
CA ASP A 4 -23.53 0.09 0.14
C ASP A 4 -22.06 -0.31 0.33
N PHE A 5 -21.82 -1.20 1.30
CA PHE A 5 -20.49 -1.73 1.62
C PHE A 5 -20.15 -3.01 0.83
N ARG A 6 -20.78 -3.27 -0.33
CA ARG A 6 -20.53 -4.48 -1.13
C ARG A 6 -19.09 -4.60 -1.63
N LYS A 7 -18.40 -3.48 -1.84
CA LYS A 7 -17.02 -3.45 -2.39
C LYS A 7 -15.92 -3.49 -1.33
N GLY A 8 -16.24 -3.37 -0.05
CA GLY A 8 -15.22 -3.27 1.00
C GLY A 8 -15.76 -2.76 2.32
N ARG A 9 -14.88 -2.21 3.15
CA ARG A 9 -15.26 -1.59 4.44
C ARG A 9 -15.56 -0.11 4.29
N GLU A 10 -15.16 0.48 3.18
CA GLU A 10 -15.31 1.88 2.86
C GLU A 10 -16.54 2.12 1.97
N PHE A 11 -17.20 3.25 2.19
CA PHE A 11 -18.27 3.77 1.36
C PHE A 11 -18.05 5.26 1.13
N ARG A 12 -17.78 5.64 -0.13
CA ARG A 12 -17.59 7.04 -0.52
C ARG A 12 -18.91 7.79 -0.45
N VAL A 13 -18.90 8.94 0.21
CA VAL A 13 -20.04 9.86 0.32
C VAL A 13 -19.82 10.98 -0.70
N ARG A 14 -20.83 11.22 -1.55
CA ARG A 14 -20.75 12.24 -2.62
C ARG A 14 -21.74 13.38 -2.42
N ASP A 15 -22.85 13.11 -1.75
CA ASP A 15 -23.90 14.10 -1.53
C ASP A 15 -23.78 14.77 -0.16
N VAL A 16 -23.99 16.08 -0.11
CA VAL A 16 -24.20 16.82 1.13
C VAL A 16 -25.49 16.34 1.80
N ASP A 17 -25.54 16.39 3.12
CA ASP A 17 -26.71 16.02 3.91
C ASP A 17 -27.27 14.63 3.57
N PHE A 18 -26.38 13.69 3.21
CA PHE A 18 -26.77 12.32 2.80
C PHE A 18 -27.58 11.58 3.88
N VAL A 19 -27.49 12.04 5.14
CA VAL A 19 -28.35 11.67 6.26
C VAL A 19 -28.72 12.92 7.07
N PRO A 20 -29.92 12.96 7.67
CA PRO A 20 -30.32 14.06 8.56
C PRO A 20 -29.40 14.16 9.78
N ASP A 21 -28.97 15.39 10.10
CA ASP A 21 -28.23 15.64 11.33
C ASP A 21 -29.14 15.51 12.56
N THR A 22 -28.87 14.50 13.37
CA THR A 22 -29.60 14.22 14.62
C THR A 22 -28.71 14.35 15.87
N ILE A 23 -27.43 14.68 15.70
CA ILE A 23 -26.39 14.56 16.74
C ILE A 23 -25.78 15.91 17.11
N THR A 24 -25.53 16.81 16.15
CA THR A 24 -24.82 18.08 16.38
C THR A 24 -25.50 18.97 17.41
N SER A 25 -26.83 19.05 17.39
CA SER A 25 -27.62 19.80 18.37
C SER A 25 -27.48 19.23 19.79
N ARG A 26 -27.44 17.90 19.92
CA ARG A 26 -27.26 17.20 21.20
C ARG A 26 -25.84 17.39 21.74
N LEU A 27 -24.83 17.33 20.88
CA LEU A 27 -23.43 17.61 21.25
C LEU A 27 -23.26 19.06 21.71
N THR A 28 -23.94 20.00 21.06
CA THR A 28 -23.96 21.42 21.48
C THR A 28 -24.55 21.58 22.88
N ALA A 29 -25.69 20.94 23.15
CA ALA A 29 -26.28 20.96 24.48
C ALA A 29 -25.39 20.29 25.55
N LEU A 30 -24.72 19.18 25.20
CA LEU A 30 -23.78 18.50 26.10
C LEU A 30 -22.56 19.38 26.40
N GLN A 31 -21.98 20.01 25.38
CA GLN A 31 -20.85 20.93 25.55
C GLN A 31 -21.20 22.09 26.49
N ALA A 32 -22.39 22.68 26.34
CA ALA A 32 -22.85 23.76 27.22
C ALA A 32 -22.92 23.29 28.69
N ARG A 33 -23.42 22.06 28.93
CA ARG A 33 -23.46 21.48 30.28
C ARG A 33 -22.07 21.23 30.86
N VAL A 34 -21.14 20.71 30.05
CA VAL A 34 -19.74 20.51 30.48
C VAL A 34 -19.10 21.85 30.84
N ALA A 35 -19.32 22.90 30.03
CA ALA A 35 -18.81 24.23 30.33
C ALA A 35 -19.36 24.81 31.64
N GLU A 36 -20.63 24.56 31.97
CA GLU A 36 -21.19 24.94 33.28
C GLU A 36 -20.57 24.16 34.44
N LEU A 37 -20.25 22.88 34.25
CA LEU A 37 -19.55 22.09 35.28
C LEU A 37 -18.12 22.59 35.51
N VAL A 38 -17.40 22.97 34.44
CA VAL A 38 -16.06 23.57 34.55
C VAL A 38 -16.06 24.82 35.43
N LYS A 39 -17.11 25.66 35.34
CA LYS A 39 -17.24 26.88 36.17
C LYS A 39 -17.49 26.59 37.65
N ARG A 40 -18.05 25.43 37.98
CA ARG A 40 -18.42 25.03 39.36
C ARG A 40 -17.40 24.09 40.00
N ALA A 41 -16.38 23.67 39.25
CA ALA A 41 -15.35 22.77 39.76
C ALA A 41 -14.30 23.57 40.53
N ASP A 42 -14.15 23.27 41.82
CA ASP A 42 -13.13 23.87 42.70
C ASP A 42 -11.80 23.11 42.62
N ASP A 43 -11.83 21.86 42.16
CA ASP A 43 -10.64 21.03 41.96
C ASP A 43 -10.02 21.27 40.56
N GLU A 44 -8.76 21.70 40.54
CA GLU A 44 -8.06 22.05 39.30
C GLU A 44 -7.81 20.86 38.37
N ILE A 45 -7.67 19.64 38.91
CA ILE A 45 -7.48 18.42 38.10
C ILE A 45 -8.79 18.10 37.37
N LEU A 46 -9.90 18.04 38.09
CA LEU A 46 -11.23 17.81 37.52
C LEU A 46 -11.59 18.88 36.47
N LYS A 47 -11.25 20.13 36.74
CA LYS A 47 -11.47 21.24 35.81
C LYS A 47 -10.72 21.04 34.50
N ALA A 48 -9.46 20.61 34.54
CA ALA A 48 -8.67 20.31 33.35
C ALA A 48 -9.26 19.12 32.56
N GLU A 49 -9.71 18.06 33.24
CA GLU A 49 -10.37 16.91 32.59
C GLU A 49 -11.68 17.31 31.90
N LEU A 50 -12.52 18.11 32.57
CA LEU A 50 -13.77 18.61 31.99
C LEU A 50 -13.53 19.54 30.80
N GLN A 51 -12.49 20.38 30.84
CA GLN A 51 -12.09 21.20 29.70
C GLN A 51 -11.68 20.34 28.49
N GLU A 52 -10.91 19.27 28.71
CA GLU A 52 -10.53 18.33 27.66
C GLU A 52 -11.74 17.59 27.09
N PHE A 53 -12.69 17.16 27.92
CA PHE A 53 -13.96 16.60 27.43
C PHE A 53 -14.76 17.62 26.61
N GLY A 54 -14.84 18.87 27.05
CA GLY A 54 -15.50 19.96 26.33
C GLY A 54 -14.86 20.25 24.97
N ARG A 55 -13.53 20.13 24.88
CA ARG A 55 -12.76 20.22 23.62
C ARG A 55 -13.09 19.05 22.70
N ARG A 56 -13.03 17.81 23.20
CA ARG A 56 -13.37 16.60 22.42
C ARG A 56 -14.79 16.61 21.87
N ILE A 57 -15.76 17.11 22.63
CA ILE A 57 -17.15 17.28 22.15
C ILE A 57 -17.22 18.31 21.02
N ARG A 58 -16.46 19.41 21.13
CA ARG A 58 -16.37 20.43 20.07
C ARG A 58 -15.81 19.83 18.79
N ASP A 59 -14.66 19.17 18.89
CA ASP A 59 -13.96 18.57 17.75
C ASP A 59 -14.86 17.54 17.04
N ALA A 60 -15.58 16.70 17.81
CA ALA A 60 -16.53 15.74 17.26
C ALA A 60 -17.71 16.42 16.55
N ARG A 61 -18.28 17.48 17.15
CA ARG A 61 -19.38 18.25 16.56
C ARG A 61 -18.95 18.90 15.25
N ASP A 62 -17.83 19.61 15.27
CA ASP A 62 -17.32 20.35 14.12
C ASP A 62 -16.93 19.37 13.00
N GLY A 63 -16.33 18.22 13.34
CA GLY A 63 -16.05 17.15 12.39
C GLY A 63 -17.29 16.54 11.74
N ILE A 64 -18.38 16.35 12.50
CA ILE A 64 -19.67 15.87 11.96
C ILE A 64 -20.26 16.91 10.99
N ALA A 65 -20.27 18.18 11.39
CA ALA A 65 -20.78 19.26 10.53
C ALA A 65 -19.99 19.34 9.21
N ILE A 66 -18.65 19.36 9.28
CA ILE A 66 -17.78 19.34 8.09
C ILE A 66 -18.06 18.14 7.18
N PHE A 67 -18.32 16.97 7.77
CA PHE A 67 -18.60 15.75 7.02
C PHE A 67 -19.97 15.77 6.32
N LEU A 68 -21.02 16.21 7.01
CA LEU A 68 -22.38 16.26 6.46
C LEU A 68 -22.52 17.37 5.42
N GLU A 69 -21.99 18.56 5.71
CA GLU A 69 -22.03 19.73 4.83
C GLU A 69 -21.03 19.63 3.68
N GLN A 70 -20.05 18.71 3.78
CA GLN A 70 -18.89 18.61 2.90
C GLN A 70 -18.18 19.97 2.69
N SER A 71 -18.07 20.76 3.75
CA SER A 71 -17.63 22.16 3.68
C SER A 71 -16.12 22.34 3.52
N ALA A 72 -15.32 21.25 3.51
CA ALA A 72 -13.90 21.30 3.23
C ALA A 72 -13.66 21.11 1.72
N PRO A 73 -13.21 22.14 0.99
CA PRO A 73 -13.01 22.03 -0.45
C PRO A 73 -11.90 21.03 -0.79
N GLU A 74 -11.99 20.41 -1.97
CA GLU A 74 -11.01 19.43 -2.48
C GLU A 74 -10.77 18.24 -1.54
N HIS A 75 -11.74 17.93 -0.68
CA HIS A 75 -11.71 16.74 0.16
C HIS A 75 -12.57 15.62 -0.42
N VAL A 76 -12.14 14.39 -0.18
CA VAL A 76 -12.97 13.21 -0.33
C VAL A 76 -13.55 12.82 1.02
N TYR A 77 -14.82 12.42 1.02
CA TYR A 77 -15.57 12.00 2.19
C TYR A 77 -15.92 10.52 2.08
N TRP A 78 -15.72 9.76 3.15
CA TRP A 78 -16.15 8.37 3.20
C TRP A 78 -16.46 7.89 4.61
N VAL A 79 -17.31 6.87 4.68
CA VAL A 79 -17.57 6.12 5.90
C VAL A 79 -16.78 4.82 5.84
N GLU A 80 -16.12 4.46 6.93
CA GLU A 80 -15.38 3.20 7.04
C GLU A 80 -15.90 2.36 8.21
N ARG A 81 -16.11 1.06 7.99
CA ARG A 81 -16.38 0.10 9.05
C ARG A 81 -15.08 -0.32 9.73
N THR A 82 -14.99 -0.08 11.03
CA THR A 82 -13.80 -0.37 11.83
C THR A 82 -14.05 -1.43 12.90
N GLY A 83 -12.95 -2.00 13.42
CA GLY A 83 -12.97 -3.06 14.43
C GLY A 83 -13.12 -4.48 13.84
N LYS A 84 -12.79 -5.50 14.65
CA LYS A 84 -12.81 -6.91 14.22
C LYS A 84 -14.20 -7.40 13.79
N THR A 85 -15.25 -6.85 14.38
CA THR A 85 -16.66 -7.17 14.11
C THR A 85 -17.33 -6.19 13.15
N GLU A 86 -16.60 -5.18 12.66
CA GLU A 86 -17.08 -4.18 11.68
C GLU A 86 -18.33 -3.41 12.15
N ARG A 87 -18.51 -3.28 13.47
CA ARG A 87 -19.67 -2.62 14.09
C ARG A 87 -19.49 -1.12 14.30
N PHE A 88 -18.25 -0.63 14.26
CA PHE A 88 -17.95 0.79 14.45
C PHE A 88 -17.88 1.47 13.09
N LEU A 89 -18.35 2.71 13.02
CA LEU A 89 -18.24 3.54 11.82
C LEU A 89 -17.29 4.70 12.12
N ALA A 90 -16.33 4.91 11.24
CA ALA A 90 -15.51 6.10 11.19
C ALA A 90 -16.01 7.00 10.06
N LEU A 91 -16.15 8.29 10.34
CA LEU A 91 -16.41 9.32 9.34
C LEU A 91 -15.06 9.94 9.00
N ASN A 92 -14.72 9.95 7.71
CA ASN A 92 -13.40 10.38 7.26
C ASN A 92 -13.53 11.46 6.19
N ALA A 93 -12.71 12.50 6.31
CA ALA A 93 -12.51 13.51 5.30
C ALA A 93 -11.00 13.69 5.10
N ALA A 94 -10.54 13.68 3.85
CA ALA A 94 -9.12 13.90 3.55
C ALA A 94 -8.96 14.71 2.25
N PRO A 95 -7.95 15.59 2.17
CA PRO A 95 -7.66 16.32 0.93
C PRO A 95 -7.24 15.34 -0.18
N ILE A 96 -7.75 15.57 -1.39
CA ILE A 96 -7.43 14.77 -2.58
C ILE A 96 -5.97 15.01 -3.00
N ASP A 97 -5.55 16.29 -3.00
CA ASP A 97 -4.17 16.72 -3.23
C ASP A 97 -3.53 17.27 -1.94
N LEU A 98 -2.40 16.68 -1.57
CA LEU A 98 -1.61 17.09 -0.40
C LEU A 98 -0.57 18.14 -0.72
N ALA A 99 -0.23 18.34 -2.00
CA ALA A 99 0.86 19.23 -2.41
C ALA A 99 0.68 20.67 -1.88
N PRO A 100 -0.51 21.31 -1.94
CA PRO A 100 -0.69 22.66 -1.41
C PRO A 100 -0.52 22.73 0.11
N VAL A 101 -0.96 21.69 0.83
CA VAL A 101 -0.86 21.60 2.28
C VAL A 101 0.59 21.45 2.72
N LEU A 102 1.31 20.50 2.12
CA LEU A 102 2.71 20.23 2.42
C LEU A 102 3.61 21.39 2.04
N ARG A 103 3.32 22.10 0.94
CA ARG A 103 4.05 23.32 0.58
C ARG A 103 3.99 24.38 1.68
N ARG A 104 2.80 24.65 2.22
CA ARG A 104 2.63 25.63 3.31
C ARG A 104 3.28 25.19 4.62
N MET A 105 3.26 23.88 4.91
CA MET A 105 3.69 23.35 6.21
C MET A 105 5.17 22.96 6.29
N LEU A 106 5.73 22.42 5.20
CA LEU A 106 7.07 21.85 5.15
C LEU A 106 8.03 22.66 4.27
N PHE A 107 7.56 23.18 3.13
CA PHE A 107 8.40 23.90 2.14
C PHE A 107 8.24 25.43 2.24
N ARG A 108 8.06 25.91 3.48
CA ARG A 108 7.95 27.34 3.81
C ARG A 108 9.33 28.00 3.84
N GLU A 109 9.33 29.33 3.65
CA GLU A 109 10.54 30.14 3.70
C GLU A 109 11.33 29.90 5.00
N ASN A 110 12.65 29.93 4.89
CA ASN A 110 13.60 29.70 5.99
C ASN A 110 13.52 28.32 6.65
N CYS A 111 12.93 27.32 5.98
CA CYS A 111 12.94 25.93 6.42
C CYS A 111 13.79 25.07 5.47
N CYS A 112 14.76 24.34 6.01
CA CYS A 112 15.50 23.32 5.26
C CYS A 112 14.83 21.95 5.46
N CYS A 113 14.40 21.33 4.36
CA CYS A 113 13.81 19.99 4.37
C CYS A 113 14.63 19.05 3.48
N VAL A 114 15.11 17.95 4.06
CA VAL A 114 15.79 16.87 3.31
C VAL A 114 14.89 15.65 3.29
N MET A 115 14.43 15.26 2.11
CA MET A 115 13.64 14.05 1.89
C MET A 115 14.47 13.04 1.09
N THR A 116 14.73 11.88 1.68
CA THR A 116 15.52 10.82 1.04
C THR A 116 14.81 9.47 1.12
N SER A 117 14.91 8.69 0.06
CA SER A 117 14.43 7.30 0.01
C SER A 117 15.04 6.60 -1.20
N ALA A 118 15.21 5.28 -1.10
CA ALA A 118 15.74 4.44 -2.18
C ALA A 118 14.82 4.34 -3.42
N THR A 119 13.57 4.79 -3.30
CA THR A 119 12.53 4.55 -4.33
C THR A 119 11.70 5.79 -4.67
N LEU A 120 12.23 7.01 -4.53
CA LEU A 120 11.48 8.21 -4.93
C LEU A 120 11.26 8.31 -6.45
N ALA A 121 12.24 7.85 -7.25
CA ALA A 121 12.21 7.94 -8.69
C ALA A 121 11.38 6.82 -9.35
N VAL A 122 10.60 7.19 -10.38
CA VAL A 122 9.84 6.27 -11.24
C VAL A 122 10.39 6.32 -12.65
N GLY A 123 11.59 5.74 -12.84
CA GLY A 123 12.23 5.66 -14.16
C GLY A 123 12.78 6.98 -14.72
N ARG A 124 12.55 8.11 -14.05
CA ARG A 124 13.06 9.45 -14.43
C ARG A 124 13.96 10.02 -13.33
N GLU A 125 15.03 10.69 -13.75
CA GLU A 125 16.03 11.30 -12.86
C GLU A 125 15.51 12.58 -12.18
N ASP A 126 14.52 13.23 -12.77
CA ASP A 126 13.88 14.46 -12.26
C ASP A 126 12.91 14.24 -11.09
N ILE A 127 12.67 12.98 -10.69
CA ILE A 127 11.82 12.60 -9.55
C ILE A 127 10.44 13.28 -9.62
N VAL A 128 9.96 13.61 -10.83
CA VAL A 128 8.79 14.49 -11.03
C VAL A 128 7.54 13.96 -10.34
N TYR A 129 7.30 12.65 -10.45
CA TYR A 129 6.13 11.99 -9.88
C TYR A 129 6.04 12.13 -8.35
N PHE A 130 7.16 12.15 -7.64
CA PHE A 130 7.15 12.38 -6.19
C PHE A 130 7.05 13.87 -5.88
N ARG A 131 7.84 14.71 -6.55
CA ARG A 131 7.89 16.17 -6.34
C ARG A 131 6.54 16.85 -6.51
N GLU A 132 5.81 16.52 -7.56
CA GLU A 132 4.49 17.09 -7.83
C GLU A 132 3.50 16.75 -6.71
N ARG A 133 3.48 15.48 -6.26
CA ARG A 133 2.53 15.01 -5.24
C ARG A 133 2.75 15.58 -3.84
N ILE A 134 3.97 16.02 -3.54
CA ILE A 134 4.26 16.69 -2.26
C ILE A 134 4.33 18.21 -2.40
N GLY A 135 4.33 18.76 -3.61
CA GLY A 135 4.46 20.19 -3.85
C GLY A 135 5.89 20.73 -3.81
N ALA A 136 6.90 19.86 -3.89
CA ALA A 136 8.33 20.21 -3.95
C ALA A 136 8.78 20.45 -5.41
N THR A 137 8.09 21.35 -6.10
CA THR A 137 8.28 21.59 -7.54
C THR A 137 9.48 22.49 -7.84
N GLU A 138 9.90 23.31 -6.89
CA GLU A 138 10.92 24.35 -7.08
C GLU A 138 12.35 23.91 -6.72
N VAL A 139 12.57 22.63 -6.44
CA VAL A 139 13.88 22.10 -6.03
C VAL A 139 14.45 21.13 -7.06
N ASP A 140 15.75 21.21 -7.28
CA ASP A 140 16.47 20.24 -8.09
C ASP A 140 16.71 18.95 -7.27
N PRO A 141 16.22 17.80 -7.75
CA PRO A 141 16.40 16.54 -7.06
C PRO A 141 17.80 15.97 -7.35
N VAL A 142 18.27 15.13 -6.42
CA VAL A 142 19.49 14.34 -6.62
C VAL A 142 19.11 12.87 -6.65
N LEU A 143 19.36 12.20 -7.79
CA LEU A 143 19.24 10.76 -7.90
C LEU A 143 20.63 10.12 -7.77
N LEU A 144 20.84 9.40 -6.67
CA LEU A 144 22.06 8.63 -6.47
C LEU A 144 21.90 7.20 -7.02
N GLY A 145 22.93 6.72 -7.71
CA GLY A 145 23.00 5.35 -8.18
C GLY A 145 23.08 4.34 -7.03
N SER A 146 22.81 3.07 -7.32
CA SER A 146 22.97 1.99 -6.35
C SER A 146 24.44 1.56 -6.24
N PRO A 147 24.95 1.25 -5.04
CA PRO A 147 26.31 0.71 -4.87
C PRO A 147 26.43 -0.77 -5.24
N PHE A 148 25.33 -1.44 -5.62
CA PHE A 148 25.27 -2.88 -5.89
C PHE A 148 25.48 -3.22 -7.37
N ASN A 149 26.06 -4.40 -7.63
CA ASN A 149 26.29 -4.89 -8.98
C ASN A 149 25.20 -5.89 -9.36
N PHE A 150 24.02 -5.37 -9.72
CA PHE A 150 22.86 -6.21 -10.07
C PHE A 150 23.12 -7.15 -11.24
N GLN A 151 24.02 -6.80 -12.16
CA GLN A 151 24.42 -7.66 -13.28
C GLN A 151 25.03 -8.99 -12.82
N ARG A 152 25.75 -8.98 -11.69
CA ARG A 152 26.40 -10.16 -11.12
C ARG A 152 25.63 -10.77 -9.95
N GLN A 153 24.83 -9.96 -9.26
CA GLN A 153 24.15 -10.37 -8.03
C GLN A 153 22.77 -10.97 -8.29
N MET A 154 22.05 -10.54 -9.33
CA MET A 154 20.70 -11.03 -9.57
C MET A 154 20.42 -11.37 -11.03
N LYS A 155 19.44 -12.26 -11.23
CA LYS A 155 18.88 -12.57 -12.54
C LYS A 155 17.36 -12.49 -12.47
N MET A 156 16.74 -11.90 -13.49
CA MET A 156 15.30 -11.85 -13.62
C MET A 156 14.80 -12.89 -14.60
N PHE A 157 13.75 -13.60 -14.23
CA PHE A 157 13.00 -14.50 -15.09
C PHE A 157 11.61 -13.93 -15.32
N VAL A 158 11.16 -13.94 -16.58
CA VAL A 158 9.80 -13.53 -16.95
C VAL A 158 9.15 -14.69 -17.68
N VAL A 159 8.03 -15.19 -17.16
CA VAL A 159 7.26 -16.23 -17.83
C VAL A 159 6.40 -15.59 -18.91
N GLN A 160 6.68 -15.92 -20.17
CA GLN A 160 6.04 -15.30 -21.34
C GLN A 160 4.60 -15.77 -21.54
N LYS A 161 4.32 -17.02 -21.15
CA LYS A 161 3.01 -17.66 -21.35
C LYS A 161 2.39 -18.02 -20.01
N MET A 162 1.50 -17.13 -19.56
CA MET A 162 0.59 -17.39 -18.44
C MET A 162 -0.85 -17.29 -18.96
N PRO A 163 -1.76 -18.20 -18.55
CA PRO A 163 -3.18 -18.06 -18.85
C PRO A 163 -3.74 -16.75 -18.30
N ASP A 164 -4.91 -16.33 -18.80
CA ASP A 164 -5.63 -15.21 -18.18
C ASP A 164 -6.01 -15.58 -16.73
N PRO A 165 -5.91 -14.68 -15.74
CA PRO A 165 -6.32 -14.96 -14.36
C PRO A 165 -7.76 -15.46 -14.17
N ARG A 166 -8.64 -15.28 -15.18
CA ARG A 166 -10.02 -15.79 -15.19
C ARG A 166 -10.12 -17.23 -15.71
N ASP A 167 -9.06 -17.76 -16.31
CA ASP A 167 -9.00 -19.12 -16.84
C ASP A 167 -8.80 -20.14 -15.69
N ALA A 168 -9.50 -21.26 -15.75
CA ALA A 168 -9.35 -22.36 -14.80
C ALA A 168 -7.93 -22.96 -14.80
N ALA A 169 -7.19 -22.85 -15.91
CA ALA A 169 -5.81 -23.31 -16.01
C ALA A 169 -4.80 -22.40 -15.27
N TYR A 170 -5.16 -21.13 -14.99
CA TYR A 170 -4.24 -20.15 -14.42
C TYR A 170 -3.64 -20.59 -13.09
N GLN A 171 -4.48 -21.11 -12.18
CA GLN A 171 -4.02 -21.53 -10.86
C GLN A 171 -3.00 -22.67 -10.96
N LYS A 172 -3.25 -23.67 -11.81
CA LYS A 172 -2.34 -24.82 -12.01
C LYS A 172 -1.00 -24.39 -12.60
N GLU A 173 -1.01 -23.49 -13.58
CA GLU A 173 0.24 -22.95 -14.14
C GLU A 173 1.00 -22.08 -13.13
N LEU A 174 0.28 -21.31 -12.30
CA LEU A 174 0.88 -20.54 -11.22
C LEU A 174 1.58 -21.46 -10.20
N GLU A 175 0.90 -22.53 -9.75
CA GLU A 175 1.46 -23.57 -8.87
C GLU A 175 2.72 -24.21 -9.48
N ARG A 176 2.66 -24.58 -10.76
CA ARG A 176 3.78 -25.16 -11.51
C ARG A 176 5.01 -24.25 -11.52
N TRP A 177 4.83 -22.98 -11.87
CA TRP A 177 5.95 -22.04 -11.97
C TRP A 177 6.51 -21.66 -10.60
N ILE A 178 5.64 -21.48 -9.59
CA ILE A 178 6.10 -21.30 -8.21
C ILE A 178 6.96 -22.51 -7.83
N ALA A 179 6.44 -23.74 -7.96
CA ALA A 179 7.16 -24.98 -7.63
C ALA A 179 8.51 -25.09 -8.33
N HIS A 180 8.60 -24.72 -9.62
CA HIS A 180 9.86 -24.71 -10.37
C HIS A 180 10.90 -23.78 -9.73
N PHE A 181 10.52 -22.53 -9.44
CA PHE A 181 11.47 -21.53 -8.97
C PHE A 181 11.81 -21.65 -7.48
N VAL A 182 10.87 -22.07 -6.62
CA VAL A 182 11.24 -22.38 -5.22
C VAL A 182 12.18 -23.57 -5.11
N GLN A 183 12.06 -24.58 -5.99
CA GLN A 183 13.04 -25.66 -6.04
C GLN A 183 14.41 -25.17 -6.50
N LYS A 184 14.45 -24.27 -7.49
CA LYS A 184 15.70 -23.69 -8.02
C LYS A 184 16.52 -22.96 -6.94
N THR A 185 15.85 -22.37 -5.95
CA THR A 185 16.49 -21.64 -4.85
C THR A 185 16.42 -22.36 -3.52
N ASP A 186 15.95 -23.61 -3.52
CA ASP A 186 15.85 -24.45 -2.34
C ASP A 186 15.05 -23.80 -1.19
N GLY A 187 13.87 -23.30 -1.54
CA GLY A 187 13.09 -22.39 -0.72
C GLY A 187 13.68 -20.98 -0.77
N ARG A 188 13.83 -20.36 0.40
CA ARG A 188 14.40 -19.00 0.58
C ARG A 188 13.70 -17.97 -0.31
N ALA A 189 12.37 -18.11 -0.38
CA ALA A 189 11.56 -17.41 -1.35
C ALA A 189 10.43 -16.61 -0.72
N PHE A 190 10.19 -15.42 -1.26
CA PHE A 190 8.95 -14.68 -1.10
C PHE A 190 8.10 -14.83 -2.34
N VAL A 191 6.85 -15.26 -2.17
CA VAL A 191 5.85 -15.30 -3.23
C VAL A 191 4.82 -14.23 -2.93
N LEU A 192 4.81 -13.19 -3.75
CA LEU A 192 4.02 -11.99 -3.57
C LEU A 192 2.76 -12.06 -4.46
N PHE A 193 1.62 -12.04 -3.80
CA PHE A 193 0.29 -12.04 -4.40
C PHE A 193 -0.34 -10.64 -4.32
N THR A 194 -1.24 -10.35 -5.25
CA THR A 194 -2.10 -9.15 -5.22
C THR A 194 -3.49 -9.44 -4.62
N SER A 195 -3.78 -10.69 -4.26
CA SER A 195 -5.07 -11.16 -3.77
C SER A 195 -4.89 -12.17 -2.65
N TYR A 196 -5.56 -11.95 -1.52
CA TYR A 196 -5.60 -12.91 -0.42
C TYR A 196 -6.24 -14.23 -0.83
N ARG A 197 -7.28 -14.18 -1.66
CA ARG A 197 -7.99 -15.37 -2.14
C ARG A 197 -7.06 -16.28 -2.92
N ASP A 198 -6.34 -15.72 -3.89
CA ASP A 198 -5.45 -16.48 -4.76
C ASP A 198 -4.27 -17.05 -3.95
N MET A 199 -3.73 -16.27 -3.01
CA MET A 199 -2.69 -16.73 -2.08
C MET A 199 -3.14 -17.92 -1.24
N GLN A 200 -4.36 -17.89 -0.70
CA GLN A 200 -4.91 -18.99 0.13
C GLN A 200 -5.19 -20.24 -0.71
N GLN A 201 -5.76 -20.08 -1.90
CA GLN A 201 -6.04 -21.20 -2.81
C GLN A 201 -4.76 -21.92 -3.24
N VAL A 202 -3.77 -21.17 -3.74
CA VAL A 202 -2.47 -21.73 -4.14
C VAL A 202 -1.72 -22.28 -2.94
N GLY A 203 -1.71 -21.56 -1.81
CA GLY A 203 -1.07 -22.01 -0.58
C GLY A 203 -1.64 -23.34 -0.06
N GLY A 204 -2.97 -23.49 -0.08
CA GLY A 204 -3.65 -24.73 0.28
C GLY A 204 -3.32 -25.89 -0.68
N ALA A 205 -3.37 -25.65 -1.99
CA ALA A 205 -3.07 -26.66 -3.00
C ALA A 205 -1.61 -27.14 -2.96
N MET A 206 -0.67 -26.25 -2.64
CA MET A 206 0.76 -26.56 -2.62
C MET A 206 1.27 -27.16 -1.29
N GLN A 207 0.43 -27.32 -0.25
CA GLN A 207 0.89 -27.86 1.04
C GLN A 207 1.58 -29.22 0.91
N LYS A 208 1.00 -30.14 0.14
CA LYS A 208 1.56 -31.47 -0.10
C LYS A 208 2.94 -31.39 -0.78
N PHE A 209 3.08 -30.53 -1.78
CA PHE A 209 4.35 -30.31 -2.47
C PHE A 209 5.44 -29.80 -1.52
N PHE A 210 5.14 -28.82 -0.67
CA PHE A 210 6.12 -28.30 0.28
C PHE A 210 6.52 -29.33 1.33
N LEU A 211 5.58 -30.15 1.79
CA LEU A 211 5.87 -31.27 2.70
C LEU A 211 6.79 -32.32 2.05
N GLU A 212 6.49 -32.73 0.81
CA GLU A 212 7.30 -33.69 0.04
C GLU A 212 8.71 -33.18 -0.25
N LYS A 213 8.89 -31.86 -0.35
CA LYS A 213 10.17 -31.20 -0.64
C LYS A 213 10.91 -30.74 0.62
N ASP A 214 10.40 -31.05 1.81
CA ASP A 214 10.94 -30.62 3.10
C ASP A 214 11.18 -29.10 3.13
N MET A 215 10.14 -28.34 2.75
CA MET A 215 10.15 -26.87 2.71
C MET A 215 9.05 -26.31 3.62
N ASN A 216 9.36 -25.21 4.30
CA ASN A 216 8.45 -24.62 5.27
C ASN A 216 7.60 -23.52 4.62
N LEU A 217 6.34 -23.82 4.32
CA LEU A 217 5.39 -22.82 3.83
C LEU A 217 4.87 -21.94 4.99
N LEU A 218 5.09 -20.64 4.88
CA LEU A 218 4.56 -19.62 5.79
C LEU A 218 3.54 -18.77 5.03
N MET A 219 2.32 -18.66 5.55
CA MET A 219 1.25 -17.90 4.88
C MET A 219 0.77 -16.73 5.73
N GLN A 220 0.67 -15.56 5.11
CA GLN A 220 0.00 -14.42 5.71
C GLN A 220 -1.51 -14.68 5.89
N GLY A 221 -2.09 -14.21 6.99
CA GLY A 221 -3.52 -14.30 7.24
C GLY A 221 -3.95 -15.46 8.16
N GLY A 222 -3.03 -16.36 8.52
CA GLY A 222 -3.27 -17.45 9.49
C GLY A 222 -3.27 -17.01 10.98
N GLY A 223 -3.60 -15.75 11.28
CA GLY A 223 -3.67 -15.21 12.65
C GLY A 223 -2.35 -14.68 13.25
N ALA A 224 -1.19 -15.06 12.69
CA ALA A 224 0.09 -14.52 13.14
C ALA A 224 0.33 -13.08 12.62
N PRO A 225 0.81 -12.15 13.47
CA PRO A 225 1.26 -10.83 13.04
C PRO A 225 2.39 -10.92 12.01
N ARG A 226 2.47 -9.90 11.14
CA ARG A 226 3.50 -9.79 10.10
C ARG A 226 4.93 -9.91 10.64
N SER A 227 5.24 -9.25 11.76
CA SER A 227 6.58 -9.32 12.38
C SER A 227 6.95 -10.75 12.75
N LYS A 228 6.07 -11.48 13.43
CA LYS A 228 6.29 -12.88 13.80
C LYS A 228 6.49 -13.81 12.60
N LEU A 229 5.74 -13.58 11.51
CA LEU A 229 5.93 -14.36 10.27
C LEU A 229 7.31 -14.13 9.65
N LEU A 230 7.82 -12.90 9.72
CA LEU A 230 9.17 -12.57 9.25
C LEU A 230 10.25 -13.18 10.12
N ASP A 231 10.08 -13.11 11.44
CA ASP A 231 11.04 -13.71 12.37
C ASP A 231 11.11 -15.23 12.16
N LYS A 232 9.94 -15.87 11.96
CA LYS A 232 9.88 -17.29 11.62
C LYS A 232 10.54 -17.59 10.28
N PHE A 233 10.32 -16.76 9.25
CA PHE A 233 11.00 -16.93 7.97
C PHE A 233 12.52 -16.85 8.12
N LYS A 234 13.01 -15.89 8.92
CA LYS A 234 14.45 -15.71 9.17
C LYS A 234 15.08 -16.89 9.89
N SER A 235 14.39 -17.48 10.86
CA SER A 235 14.90 -18.58 11.67
C SER A 235 14.69 -19.97 11.05
N THR A 236 13.91 -20.07 9.97
CA THR A 236 13.54 -21.35 9.36
C THR A 236 14.31 -21.57 8.06
N SER A 237 15.08 -22.66 8.01
CA SER A 237 15.74 -23.08 6.77
C SER A 237 14.71 -23.49 5.71
N ARG A 238 15.04 -23.29 4.44
CA ARG A 238 14.21 -23.69 3.28
C ARG A 238 12.77 -23.16 3.38
N ALA A 239 12.61 -21.96 3.93
CA ALA A 239 11.30 -21.34 4.10
C ALA A 239 10.80 -20.68 2.82
N VAL A 240 9.49 -20.73 2.63
CA VAL A 240 8.78 -20.04 1.55
C VAL A 240 7.66 -19.23 2.16
N LEU A 241 7.67 -17.91 1.98
CA LEU A 241 6.65 -17.04 2.52
C LEU A 241 5.70 -16.57 1.42
N PHE A 242 4.42 -16.88 1.59
CA PHE A 242 3.34 -16.36 0.76
C PHE A 242 2.75 -15.11 1.45
N GLY A 243 2.82 -13.99 0.75
CA GLY A 243 2.40 -12.69 1.25
C GLY A 243 1.65 -11.86 0.23
N THR A 244 0.86 -10.91 0.71
CA THR A 244 0.15 -9.90 -0.09
C THR A 244 0.79 -8.52 0.09
N ASP A 245 0.08 -7.44 -0.24
CA ASP A 245 0.48 -6.03 -0.14
C ASP A 245 1.33 -5.64 1.08
N SER A 246 1.00 -6.15 2.27
CA SER A 246 1.78 -5.83 3.47
C SER A 246 3.23 -6.34 3.40
N PHE A 247 3.50 -7.37 2.61
CA PHE A 247 4.83 -7.90 2.33
C PHE A 247 5.45 -7.30 1.06
N TRP A 248 5.03 -6.13 0.56
CA TRP A 248 5.73 -5.43 -0.52
C TRP A 248 6.69 -4.32 -0.04
N GLY A 249 6.37 -3.60 1.04
CA GLY A 249 7.25 -2.59 1.66
C GLY A 249 7.75 -2.93 3.08
N GLY A 250 8.89 -2.38 3.53
CA GLY A 250 9.31 -2.36 4.94
C GLY A 250 9.62 -3.72 5.62
N VAL A 251 10.07 -4.72 4.86
CA VAL A 251 10.53 -6.01 5.41
C VAL A 251 12.02 -6.09 5.22
N ASP A 252 12.78 -6.29 6.29
CA ASP A 252 14.22 -6.53 6.22
C ASP A 252 14.57 -7.99 6.51
N VAL A 253 14.93 -8.77 5.50
CA VAL A 253 15.59 -10.08 5.58
C VAL A 253 17.04 -9.95 5.09
N PRO A 254 18.03 -10.09 5.98
CA PRO A 254 19.43 -10.01 5.60
C PRO A 254 19.95 -11.32 4.99
N GLY A 255 20.90 -11.21 4.07
CA GLY A 255 21.75 -12.32 3.61
C GLY A 255 21.05 -13.38 2.76
N GLU A 256 21.58 -14.61 2.81
CA GLU A 256 21.14 -15.71 1.94
C GLU A 256 19.72 -16.21 2.21
N THR A 257 19.10 -15.81 3.32
CA THR A 257 17.76 -16.27 3.73
C THR A 257 16.67 -15.90 2.74
N LEU A 258 16.86 -14.84 1.94
CA LEU A 258 15.99 -14.48 0.83
C LEU A 258 16.80 -14.41 -0.47
N SER A 259 16.67 -15.43 -1.32
CA SER A 259 17.36 -15.51 -2.61
C SER A 259 16.39 -15.60 -3.80
N ASN A 260 15.08 -15.55 -3.54
CA ASN A 260 14.06 -15.62 -4.58
C ASN A 260 12.87 -14.72 -4.24
N VAL A 261 12.50 -13.82 -5.15
CA VAL A 261 11.23 -13.10 -5.05
C VAL A 261 10.41 -13.40 -6.29
N ILE A 262 9.26 -14.05 -6.08
CA ILE A 262 8.29 -14.40 -7.10
C ILE A 262 7.13 -13.41 -7.02
N ILE A 263 6.90 -12.67 -8.09
CA ILE A 263 5.79 -11.75 -8.26
C ILE A 263 4.76 -12.45 -9.15
N THR A 264 3.63 -12.81 -8.55
CA THR A 264 2.59 -13.56 -9.27
C THR A 264 1.84 -12.69 -10.26
N ARG A 265 1.66 -11.40 -9.96
CA ARG A 265 0.98 -10.41 -10.81
C ARG A 265 1.60 -9.03 -10.62
N LEU A 266 1.57 -8.20 -11.67
CA LEU A 266 1.96 -6.80 -11.58
C LEU A 266 1.07 -6.08 -10.54
N PRO A 267 1.67 -5.30 -9.61
CA PRO A 267 1.01 -4.84 -8.39
C PRO A 267 0.20 -3.55 -8.60
N PHE A 268 -0.72 -3.56 -9.57
CA PHE A 268 -1.67 -2.48 -9.73
C PHE A 268 -2.59 -2.39 -8.51
N ALA A 269 -2.80 -1.17 -8.01
CA ALA A 269 -3.75 -0.93 -6.94
C ALA A 269 -5.16 -1.24 -7.42
N VAL A 270 -5.98 -1.79 -6.52
CA VAL A 270 -7.43 -1.89 -6.77
C VAL A 270 -8.01 -0.52 -6.40
N PRO A 271 -8.70 0.17 -7.32
CA PRO A 271 -9.17 1.53 -7.11
C PRO A 271 -10.45 1.59 -6.26
N ASP A 272 -10.58 0.72 -5.25
CA ASP A 272 -11.81 0.61 -4.45
C ASP A 272 -11.75 1.53 -3.21
N HIS A 273 -10.59 2.13 -2.94
CA HIS A 273 -10.44 3.08 -1.84
C HIS A 273 -10.92 4.47 -2.26
N PRO A 274 -11.82 5.14 -1.51
CA PRO A 274 -12.41 6.43 -1.88
C PRO A 274 -11.40 7.51 -2.25
N LEU A 275 -10.28 7.60 -1.53
CA LEU A 275 -9.19 8.54 -1.84
C LEU A 275 -8.50 8.26 -3.17
N ILE A 276 -8.35 6.98 -3.55
CA ILE A 276 -7.78 6.63 -4.85
C ILE A 276 -8.79 7.00 -5.93
N GLU A 277 -10.06 6.63 -5.78
CA GLU A 277 -11.13 7.02 -6.73
C GLU A 277 -11.15 8.53 -6.97
N ALA A 278 -11.12 9.34 -5.90
CA ALA A 278 -11.15 10.78 -6.00
C ALA A 278 -9.92 11.37 -6.72
N LYS A 279 -8.74 10.77 -6.51
CA LYS A 279 -7.52 11.16 -7.23
C LYS A 279 -7.60 10.82 -8.72
N LEU A 280 -8.15 9.65 -9.06
CA LEU A 280 -8.33 9.26 -10.46
C LEU A 280 -9.33 10.19 -11.15
N GLU A 281 -10.47 10.48 -10.52
CA GLU A 281 -11.47 11.43 -11.04
C GLU A 281 -10.88 12.83 -11.26
N LEU A 282 -10.10 13.35 -10.31
CA LEU A 282 -9.44 14.65 -10.46
C LEU A 282 -8.48 14.68 -11.68
N ILE A 283 -7.81 13.57 -11.98
CA ILE A 283 -6.96 13.44 -13.16
C ILE A 283 -7.81 13.43 -14.44
N GLU A 284 -8.94 12.72 -14.46
CA GLU A 284 -9.86 12.68 -15.60
C GLU A 284 -10.49 14.06 -15.85
N GLU A 285 -10.91 14.76 -14.81
CA GLU A 285 -11.53 16.08 -14.87
C GLU A 285 -10.62 17.14 -15.51
N ARG A 286 -9.30 17.05 -15.27
CA ARG A 286 -8.30 17.91 -15.94
C ARG A 286 -7.87 17.42 -17.33
N GLY A 287 -8.49 16.36 -17.85
CA GLY A 287 -8.21 15.78 -19.17
C GLY A 287 -6.98 14.85 -19.22
N GLY A 288 -6.48 14.40 -18.08
CA GLY A 288 -5.37 13.47 -17.97
C GLY A 288 -5.78 12.00 -18.08
N ASP A 289 -4.79 11.10 -18.09
CA ASP A 289 -5.01 9.64 -18.08
C ASP A 289 -4.64 9.05 -16.70
N PRO A 290 -5.61 8.63 -15.87
CA PRO A 290 -5.34 8.10 -14.53
C PRO A 290 -4.52 6.82 -14.55
N PHE A 291 -4.55 6.05 -15.64
CA PHE A 291 -3.71 4.88 -15.78
C PHE A 291 -2.23 5.28 -15.86
N THR A 292 -1.89 6.18 -16.77
CA THR A 292 -0.50 6.62 -17.01
C THR A 292 0.02 7.54 -15.90
N GLU A 293 -0.81 8.41 -15.34
CA GLU A 293 -0.38 9.42 -14.38
C GLU A 293 -0.35 8.94 -12.93
N TYR A 294 -1.14 7.91 -12.58
CA TYR A 294 -1.22 7.41 -11.20
C TYR A 294 -1.00 5.90 -11.12
N SER A 295 -1.85 5.11 -11.79
CA SER A 295 -1.89 3.65 -11.57
C SER A 295 -0.59 2.95 -11.98
N LEU A 296 0.00 3.34 -13.11
CA LEU A 296 1.25 2.78 -13.61
C LEU A 296 2.45 3.19 -12.72
N PRO A 297 2.67 4.48 -12.41
CA PRO A 297 3.72 4.89 -11.50
C PRO A 297 3.65 4.23 -10.12
N GLU A 298 2.47 4.12 -9.50
CA GLU A 298 2.31 3.42 -8.22
C GLU A 298 2.69 1.95 -8.32
N ALA A 299 2.23 1.25 -9.36
CA ALA A 299 2.57 -0.15 -9.57
C ALA A 299 4.08 -0.34 -9.79
N VAL A 300 4.73 0.57 -10.53
CA VAL A 300 6.17 0.55 -10.76
C VAL A 300 6.94 0.76 -9.45
N LEU A 301 6.54 1.74 -8.63
CA LEU A 301 7.13 1.98 -7.31
C LEU A 301 7.02 0.74 -6.42
N LYS A 302 5.82 0.16 -6.33
CA LYS A 302 5.56 -1.04 -5.54
C LYS A 302 6.39 -2.23 -6.02
N LEU A 303 6.53 -2.41 -7.34
CA LEU A 303 7.41 -3.42 -7.92
C LEU A 303 8.87 -3.23 -7.51
N ARG A 304 9.40 -2.00 -7.63
CA ARG A 304 10.77 -1.67 -7.21
C ARG A 304 11.00 -1.96 -5.73
N GLN A 305 10.03 -1.64 -4.86
CA GLN A 305 10.10 -1.94 -3.43
C GLN A 305 10.12 -3.45 -3.16
N GLY A 306 9.33 -4.24 -3.91
CA GLY A 306 9.36 -5.69 -3.85
C GLY A 306 10.71 -6.27 -4.26
N VAL A 307 11.28 -5.79 -5.37
CA VAL A 307 12.58 -6.25 -5.89
C VAL A 307 13.76 -5.82 -5.02
N GLY A 308 13.71 -4.61 -4.45
CA GLY A 308 14.77 -4.05 -3.58
C GLY A 308 14.99 -4.81 -2.26
N ARG A 309 14.23 -5.88 -2.01
CA ARG A 309 14.41 -6.78 -0.87
C ARG A 309 15.44 -7.86 -1.10
N LEU A 310 15.67 -8.22 -2.38
CA LEU A 310 16.53 -9.32 -2.76
C LEU A 310 18.01 -8.98 -2.51
N ILE A 311 18.42 -7.75 -2.81
CA ILE A 311 19.82 -7.31 -2.75
C ILE A 311 19.95 -6.16 -1.73
N ARG A 312 20.59 -6.45 -0.60
CA ARG A 312 20.86 -5.51 0.51
C ARG A 312 22.34 -5.34 0.82
N THR A 313 23.13 -6.35 0.53
CA THR A 313 24.58 -6.36 0.71
C THR A 313 25.27 -6.62 -0.62
N LYS A 314 26.59 -6.37 -0.68
CA LYS A 314 27.40 -6.64 -1.87
C LYS A 314 27.57 -8.14 -2.16
N SER A 315 27.32 -9.00 -1.16
CA SER A 315 27.43 -10.46 -1.27
C SER A 315 26.11 -11.13 -1.64
N ASP A 316 24.97 -10.45 -1.46
CA ASP A 316 23.66 -11.04 -1.72
C ASP A 316 23.54 -11.46 -3.18
N ARG A 317 22.91 -12.62 -3.39
CA ARG A 317 22.60 -13.14 -4.71
C ARG A 317 21.21 -13.75 -4.75
N GLY A 318 20.56 -13.66 -5.89
CA GLY A 318 19.29 -14.34 -6.06
C GLY A 318 18.59 -14.09 -7.38
N ILE A 319 17.31 -14.42 -7.41
CA ILE A 319 16.50 -14.32 -8.62
C ILE A 319 15.20 -13.56 -8.34
N ILE A 320 14.75 -12.82 -9.36
CA ILE A 320 13.40 -12.26 -9.40
C ILE A 320 12.63 -13.03 -10.46
N VAL A 321 11.41 -13.43 -10.16
CA VAL A 321 10.55 -14.15 -11.08
C VAL A 321 9.26 -13.37 -11.24
N ILE A 322 8.89 -13.05 -12.47
CA ILE A 322 7.64 -12.37 -12.79
C ILE A 322 6.75 -13.34 -13.56
N LEU A 323 5.65 -13.76 -12.94
CA LEU A 323 4.66 -14.69 -13.49
C LEU A 323 3.50 -13.93 -14.15
N ASP A 324 3.80 -12.79 -14.74
CA ASP A 324 2.84 -11.91 -15.39
C ASP A 324 3.37 -11.48 -16.76
N ASN A 325 2.86 -12.11 -17.81
CA ASN A 325 3.28 -11.86 -19.18
C ASN A 325 2.97 -10.43 -19.66
N ARG A 326 2.15 -9.65 -18.94
CA ARG A 326 1.83 -8.27 -19.32
C ARG A 326 3.05 -7.37 -19.28
N ILE A 327 4.08 -7.71 -18.50
CA ILE A 327 5.33 -6.94 -18.46
C ILE A 327 6.09 -6.98 -19.80
N VAL A 328 5.90 -8.02 -20.62
CA VAL A 328 6.50 -8.15 -21.95
C VAL A 328 5.51 -7.94 -23.09
N THR A 329 4.22 -8.26 -22.88
CA THR A 329 3.20 -8.20 -23.94
C THR A 329 2.50 -6.85 -24.05
N LYS A 330 2.45 -6.04 -22.98
CA LYS A 330 1.76 -4.74 -22.99
C LYS A 330 2.77 -3.58 -23.14
N PRO A 331 2.41 -2.49 -23.85
CA PRO A 331 3.31 -1.35 -24.05
C PRO A 331 3.85 -0.75 -22.75
N TYR A 332 3.00 -0.64 -21.72
CA TYR A 332 3.37 -0.12 -20.40
C TYR A 332 4.41 -1.00 -19.68
N GLY A 333 4.58 -2.26 -20.09
CA GLY A 333 5.58 -3.17 -19.53
C GLY A 333 7.00 -2.63 -19.60
N ARG A 334 7.29 -1.79 -20.61
CA ARG A 334 8.56 -1.07 -20.75
C ARG A 334 8.88 -0.19 -19.54
N ALA A 335 7.88 0.47 -18.95
CA ALA A 335 8.07 1.32 -17.79
C ALA A 335 8.52 0.50 -16.57
N PHE A 336 7.93 -0.68 -16.35
CA PHE A 336 8.39 -1.59 -15.30
C PHE A 336 9.83 -2.05 -15.54
N MET A 337 10.16 -2.47 -16.76
CA MET A 337 11.51 -2.96 -17.10
C MET A 337 12.57 -1.88 -16.95
N GLN A 338 12.29 -0.64 -17.39
CA GLN A 338 13.20 0.50 -17.25
C GLN A 338 13.39 0.92 -15.78
N ALA A 339 12.35 0.76 -14.98
CA ALA A 339 12.39 1.09 -13.57
C ALA A 339 13.06 0.00 -12.72
N LEU A 340 13.36 -1.18 -13.23
CA LEU A 340 14.12 -2.19 -12.49
C LEU A 340 15.63 -2.01 -12.68
N PRO A 341 16.45 -2.43 -11.70
CA PRO A 341 17.90 -2.40 -11.89
C PRO A 341 18.34 -3.24 -13.08
N LYS A 342 19.34 -2.78 -13.84
CA LYS A 342 19.88 -3.51 -14.98
C LYS A 342 20.53 -4.82 -14.51
N CYS A 343 19.91 -5.95 -14.84
CA CYS A 343 20.40 -7.29 -14.58
C CYS A 343 20.12 -8.21 -15.79
N PRO A 344 20.75 -9.40 -15.88
CA PRO A 344 20.39 -10.41 -16.86
C PRO A 344 18.90 -10.76 -16.76
N VAL A 345 18.22 -10.74 -17.90
CA VAL A 345 16.80 -11.11 -18.02
C VAL A 345 16.68 -12.32 -18.92
N GLU A 346 15.94 -13.33 -18.48
CA GLU A 346 15.57 -14.50 -19.25
C GLU A 346 14.04 -14.57 -19.38
N ILE A 347 13.56 -14.62 -20.62
CA ILE A 347 12.14 -14.79 -20.92
C ILE A 347 11.94 -16.28 -21.24
N ILE A 348 11.04 -16.94 -20.51
CA ILE A 348 10.83 -18.39 -20.58
C ILE A 348 9.38 -18.77 -20.91
#